data_AF-A0A2I0NSU9-F1
#
_entry.id   AF-A0A2I0NSU9-F1
#
_cell.length_a   1.000
_cell.length_b   1.000
_cell.length_c   1.000
_cell.angle_alpha   90.00
_cell.angle_beta   90.00
_cell.angle_gamma   90.00
#
_symmetry.space_group_name_H-M   'P 1'
#
loop_
_entity.id
_entity.type
_entity.pdbx_description
1 polymer ?
#
loop_
_entity_poly.entity_id
_entity_poly.type
_entity_poly.pdbx_seq_one_letter_code
_entity_poly.pdbx_strand_id
1 'polypeptide(L)'
;TANGGTAGATWKATLGTHTVKANVDDVNRIAESNENNNVMSKEIVVGNLPVPIRGDLNGDGNVNWADVTIAAEMAQGTTSSDAAADLNGDGTVDWKDVALLTDFFFGRTSSL
;
A
#
# COMPACT_ATOMS: atom_id res chain seq x y z
N THR A 1 -21.61 -6.91 11.71
CA THR A 1 -20.67 -8.03 11.92
C THR A 1 -21.01 -9.14 10.95
N ALA A 2 -20.01 -9.72 10.28
CA ALA A 2 -20.15 -10.94 9.48
C ALA A 2 -19.81 -12.12 10.42
N ASN A 3 -20.76 -13.03 10.67
CA ASN A 3 -20.73 -13.92 11.84
C ASN A 3 -20.57 -15.42 11.50
N GLY A 4 -19.83 -15.75 10.43
CA GLY A 4 -19.28 -17.09 10.18
C GLY A 4 -20.10 -18.00 9.24
N GLY A 5 -19.65 -19.26 9.08
CA GLY A 5 -20.27 -20.30 8.24
C GLY A 5 -19.56 -20.55 6.90
N THR A 6 -19.81 -21.72 6.29
CA THR A 6 -19.16 -22.16 5.01
C THR A 6 -19.52 -21.29 3.80
N ALA A 7 -20.65 -20.58 3.88
CA ALA A 7 -21.08 -19.62 2.85
C ALA A 7 -20.47 -18.22 3.01
N GLY A 8 -19.85 -17.93 4.17
CA GLY A 8 -19.35 -16.60 4.51
C GLY A 8 -20.44 -15.54 4.65
N ALA A 9 -20.03 -14.31 4.96
CA ALA A 9 -20.90 -13.14 4.93
C ALA A 9 -20.18 -11.96 4.27
N THR A 10 -20.89 -11.21 3.44
CA THR A 10 -20.35 -10.00 2.83
C THR A 10 -20.35 -8.86 3.84
N TRP A 11 -19.22 -8.18 3.97
CA TRP A 11 -19.08 -7.00 4.82
C TRP A 11 -18.76 -5.78 3.95
N LYS A 12 -19.54 -4.71 4.09
CA LYS A 12 -19.23 -3.42 3.47
C LYS A 12 -18.21 -2.71 4.35
N ALA A 13 -17.00 -2.58 3.84
CA ALA A 13 -15.93 -1.86 4.52
C ALA A 13 -16.31 -0.39 4.73
N THR A 14 -15.97 0.13 5.90
CA THR A 14 -16.08 1.56 6.25
C THR A 14 -14.70 2.07 6.63
N LEU A 15 -14.46 3.38 6.54
CA LEU A 15 -13.16 3.94 6.91
C LEU A 15 -12.84 3.66 8.38
N GLY A 16 -11.57 3.33 8.66
CA GLY A 16 -11.06 3.08 10.00
C GLY A 16 -10.40 1.71 10.15
N THR A 17 -9.98 1.43 11.39
CA THR A 17 -9.39 0.15 11.79
C THR A 17 -10.49 -0.85 12.14
N HIS A 18 -10.41 -2.05 11.58
CA HIS A 18 -11.34 -3.15 11.84
C HIS A 18 -10.58 -4.38 12.33
N THR A 19 -11.19 -5.12 13.26
CA THR A 19 -10.63 -6.38 13.75
C THR A 19 -11.29 -7.56 13.04
N VAL A 20 -10.49 -8.37 12.37
CA VAL A 20 -10.88 -9.67 11.85
C VAL A 20 -10.55 -10.72 12.90
N LYS A 21 -11.55 -11.53 13.28
CA LYS A 21 -11.43 -12.59 14.28
C LYS A 21 -11.77 -13.93 13.64
N ALA A 22 -10.90 -14.91 13.85
CA ALA A 22 -11.15 -16.32 13.57
C ALA A 22 -11.24 -17.08 14.89
N ASN A 23 -12.30 -17.87 15.03
CA ASN A 23 -12.57 -18.72 16.17
C ASN A 23 -12.73 -20.17 15.71
N VAL A 24 -11.84 -21.03 16.19
CA VAL A 24 -11.88 -22.48 15.97
C VAL A 24 -12.63 -23.12 17.13
N ASP A 25 -13.32 -24.24 16.84
CA ASP A 25 -14.04 -25.07 17.80
C ASP A 25 -14.87 -24.29 18.86
N ASP A 26 -15.74 -23.42 18.36
CA ASP A 26 -16.54 -22.47 19.14
C ASP A 26 -17.45 -23.07 20.22
N VAL A 27 -17.76 -24.37 20.13
CA VAL A 27 -18.57 -25.09 21.12
C VAL A 27 -17.86 -26.32 21.69
N ASN A 28 -16.52 -26.34 21.63
CA ASN A 28 -15.66 -27.36 22.24
C ASN A 28 -16.05 -28.81 21.86
N ARG A 29 -16.07 -29.09 20.54
CA ARG A 29 -16.41 -30.40 19.97
C ARG A 29 -15.17 -31.28 19.81
N ILE A 30 -13.98 -30.71 19.72
CA ILE A 30 -12.72 -31.39 19.43
C ILE A 30 -11.78 -31.14 20.60
N ALA A 31 -11.42 -32.19 21.33
CA ALA A 31 -10.47 -32.07 22.43
C ALA A 31 -9.08 -31.68 21.90
N GLU A 32 -8.56 -30.56 22.37
CA GLU A 32 -7.24 -30.04 22.01
C GLU A 32 -6.28 -30.11 23.22
N SER A 33 -4.97 -29.93 22.97
CA SER A 33 -3.99 -29.89 24.05
C SER A 33 -4.05 -28.59 24.86
N ASN A 34 -4.67 -27.55 24.31
CA ASN A 34 -4.88 -26.27 24.95
C ASN A 34 -6.22 -25.68 24.50
N GLU A 35 -7.14 -25.54 25.44
CA GLU A 35 -8.52 -25.06 25.21
C GLU A 35 -8.63 -23.53 25.22
N ASN A 36 -7.51 -22.82 25.41
CA ASN A 36 -7.49 -21.37 25.60
C ASN A 36 -6.90 -20.59 24.41
N ASN A 37 -6.52 -21.24 23.32
CA ASN A 37 -5.89 -20.59 22.15
C ASN A 37 -6.71 -20.72 20.85
N ASN A 38 -8.03 -20.80 20.97
CA ASN A 38 -8.93 -21.08 19.85
C ASN A 38 -9.36 -19.81 19.10
N VAL A 39 -8.86 -18.64 19.52
CA VAL A 39 -9.21 -17.35 18.94
C VAL A 39 -7.96 -16.63 18.44
N MET A 40 -7.95 -16.30 17.15
CA MET A 40 -6.95 -15.44 16.53
C MET A 40 -7.60 -14.13 16.07
N SER A 41 -6.93 -13.01 16.30
CA SER A 41 -7.37 -11.70 15.81
C SER A 41 -6.28 -11.00 15.02
N LYS A 42 -6.67 -10.27 13.97
CA LYS A 42 -5.81 -9.40 13.16
C LYS A 42 -6.53 -8.10 12.86
N GLU A 43 -5.78 -7.02 12.82
CA GLU A 43 -6.30 -5.72 12.41
C GLU A 43 -6.15 -5.54 10.91
N ILE A 44 -7.15 -4.90 10.31
CA ILE A 44 -7.12 -4.38 8.94
C ILE A 44 -7.45 -2.90 9.00
N VAL A 45 -6.74 -2.09 8.23
CA VAL A 45 -7.01 -0.65 8.12
C VAL A 45 -7.66 -0.40 6.77
N VAL A 46 -8.89 0.11 6.81
CA VAL A 46 -9.59 0.61 5.64
C VAL A 46 -9.36 2.12 5.63
N GLY A 47 -8.27 2.53 5.01
CA GLY A 47 -7.91 3.94 4.88
C GLY A 47 -8.49 4.54 3.60
N ASN A 48 -8.67 5.86 3.60
CA ASN A 48 -8.76 6.62 2.36
C ASN A 48 -7.33 6.91 1.91
N LEU A 49 -6.58 5.85 1.58
CA LEU A 49 -5.25 6.06 1.01
C LEU A 49 -5.46 6.76 -0.32
N PRO A 50 -4.73 7.86 -0.60
CA PRO A 50 -4.70 8.37 -1.96
C PRO A 50 -4.31 7.21 -2.88
N VAL A 51 -5.04 7.07 -3.99
CA VAL A 51 -4.62 6.14 -5.04
C VAL A 51 -3.17 6.47 -5.36
N PRO A 52 -2.23 5.51 -5.32
CA PRO A 52 -0.84 5.80 -5.63
C PRO A 52 -0.78 6.49 -6.99
N ILE A 53 -0.36 7.75 -7.00
CA ILE A 53 -0.22 8.51 -8.23
C ILE A 53 1.18 8.21 -8.73
N ARG A 54 1.28 7.70 -9.97
CA ARG A 54 2.59 7.45 -10.57
C ARG A 54 3.37 8.77 -10.60
N GLY A 55 4.57 8.79 -10.04
CA GLY A 55 5.41 9.98 -9.91
C GLY A 55 5.19 10.82 -8.66
N ASP A 56 4.22 10.50 -7.80
CA ASP A 56 4.06 11.09 -6.47
C ASP A 56 4.92 10.30 -5.47
N LEU A 57 6.15 10.78 -5.24
CA LEU A 57 7.16 10.10 -4.44
C LEU A 57 7.10 10.49 -2.96
N ASN A 58 6.39 11.56 -2.62
CA ASN A 58 6.16 11.97 -1.22
C ASN A 58 4.77 11.58 -0.69
N GLY A 59 3.86 11.12 -1.55
CA GLY A 59 2.51 10.69 -1.20
C GLY A 59 1.54 11.83 -0.89
N ASP A 60 1.83 13.06 -1.34
CA ASP A 60 1.02 14.26 -1.07
C ASP A 60 -0.20 14.40 -2.00
N GLY A 61 -0.30 13.53 -3.01
CA GLY A 61 -1.38 13.51 -3.99
C GLY A 61 -1.14 14.42 -5.20
N ASN A 62 0.02 15.05 -5.35
CA ASN A 62 0.36 15.90 -6.49
C ASN A 62 1.76 15.59 -7.02
N VAL A 63 1.88 15.30 -8.32
CA VAL A 63 3.19 15.18 -8.98
C VAL A 63 3.76 16.57 -9.26
N ASN A 64 4.80 16.96 -8.54
CA ASN A 64 5.39 18.30 -8.56
C ASN A 64 6.93 18.30 -8.35
N TRP A 65 7.52 19.48 -8.13
CA TRP A 65 8.97 19.63 -7.97
C TRP A 65 9.55 18.92 -6.72
N ALA A 66 8.73 18.69 -5.70
CA ALA A 66 9.12 17.89 -4.54
C ALA A 66 9.48 16.46 -4.97
N ASP A 67 8.72 15.87 -5.89
CA ASP A 67 8.97 14.53 -6.40
C ASP A 67 10.22 14.47 -7.28
N VAL A 68 10.46 15.51 -8.10
CA VAL A 68 11.71 15.64 -8.87
C VAL A 68 12.92 15.62 -7.94
N THR A 69 12.83 16.30 -6.80
CA THR A 69 13.91 16.36 -5.82
C THR A 69 14.17 14.99 -5.21
N ILE A 70 13.11 14.27 -4.81
CA ILE A 70 13.22 12.91 -4.26
C ILE A 70 13.82 11.94 -5.28
N ALA A 71 13.36 11.97 -6.53
CA ALA A 71 13.92 11.14 -7.60
C ALA A 71 15.42 11.46 -7.81
N ALA A 72 15.80 12.74 -7.78
CA ALA A 72 17.19 13.14 -7.92
C ALA A 72 18.06 12.69 -6.73
N GLU A 73 17.55 12.69 -5.50
CA GLU A 73 18.24 12.15 -4.34
C GLU A 73 18.44 10.63 -4.43
N MET A 74 17.43 9.91 -4.93
CA MET A 74 17.52 8.47 -5.19
C MET A 74 18.54 8.16 -6.29
N ALA A 75 18.51 8.89 -7.41
CA ALA A 75 19.47 8.76 -8.50
C ALA A 75 20.92 9.13 -8.09
N GLN A 76 21.08 10.06 -7.14
CA GLN A 76 22.37 10.41 -6.53
C GLN A 76 22.83 9.41 -5.46
N GLY A 77 21.94 8.55 -4.97
CA GLY A 77 22.22 7.60 -3.90
C GLY A 77 22.31 8.24 -2.51
N THR A 78 21.80 9.47 -2.33
CA THR A 78 21.71 10.10 -1.01
C THR A 78 20.52 9.59 -0.20
N THR A 79 19.51 9.07 -0.90
CA THR A 79 18.31 8.44 -0.34
C THR A 79 18.19 7.03 -0.91
N SER A 80 17.67 6.07 -0.13
CA SER A 80 17.42 4.71 -0.62
C SER A 80 16.40 4.74 -1.76
N SER A 81 16.69 4.00 -2.83
CA SER A 81 15.80 3.92 -3.99
C SER A 81 14.52 3.15 -3.68
N ASP A 82 13.42 3.60 -4.27
CA ASP A 82 12.11 2.93 -4.28
C ASP A 82 11.74 2.56 -5.72
N ALA A 83 11.18 1.37 -5.93
CA ALA A 83 10.72 0.94 -7.25
C ALA A 83 9.63 1.86 -7.83
N ALA A 84 8.90 2.61 -7.00
CA ALA A 84 7.95 3.62 -7.44
C ALA A 84 8.59 4.78 -8.21
N ALA A 85 9.90 5.02 -8.03
CA ALA A 85 10.66 6.04 -8.73
C ALA A 85 11.25 5.56 -10.07
N ASP A 86 11.15 4.27 -10.41
CA ASP A 86 11.48 3.76 -11.75
C ASP A 86 10.30 4.04 -12.70
N LEU A 87 10.39 5.17 -13.39
CA LEU A 87 9.31 5.71 -14.22
C LEU A 87 9.42 5.28 -15.68
N ASN A 88 10.58 4.77 -16.09
CA ASN A 88 10.76 4.22 -17.44
C ASN A 88 10.62 2.68 -17.49
N GLY A 89 10.66 2.01 -16.33
CA GLY A 89 10.50 0.56 -16.18
C GLY A 89 11.74 -0.25 -16.55
N ASP A 90 12.94 0.34 -16.52
CA ASP A 90 14.21 -0.33 -16.86
C ASP A 90 14.83 -1.09 -15.69
N GLY A 91 14.20 -1.06 -14.52
CA GLY A 91 14.62 -1.75 -13.31
C GLY A 91 15.64 -0.98 -12.48
N THR A 92 15.96 0.26 -12.86
CA THR A 92 16.88 1.13 -12.12
C THR A 92 16.24 2.48 -11.85
N VAL A 93 16.53 3.07 -10.69
CA VAL A 93 16.17 4.46 -10.39
C VAL A 93 17.37 5.33 -10.71
N ASP A 94 17.32 6.03 -11.84
CA ASP A 94 18.43 6.84 -12.34
C ASP A 94 17.98 8.21 -12.88
N TRP A 95 18.92 8.95 -13.47
CA TRP A 95 18.64 10.29 -14.01
C TRP A 95 17.67 10.31 -15.19
N LYS A 96 17.36 9.17 -15.83
CA LYS A 96 16.31 9.06 -16.84
C LYS A 96 14.93 9.20 -16.20
N ASP A 97 14.73 8.68 -15.00
CA ASP A 97 13.45 8.81 -14.27
C ASP A 97 13.23 10.25 -13.80
N VAL A 98 14.30 10.89 -13.33
CA VAL A 98 14.29 12.33 -12.98
C VAL A 98 13.88 13.18 -14.18
N ALA A 99 14.38 12.85 -15.37
CA ALA A 99 14.01 13.55 -16.59
C ALA A 99 12.53 13.41 -16.92
N LEU A 100 11.94 12.22 -16.72
CA LEU A 100 10.49 11.99 -16.93
C LEU A 100 9.62 12.87 -16.01
N LEU A 101 9.95 12.95 -14.71
CA LEU A 101 9.25 13.84 -13.77
C LEU A 101 9.41 15.31 -14.16
N THR A 102 10.62 15.70 -14.56
CA THR A 102 10.91 17.08 -14.96
C THR A 102 10.13 17.48 -16.21
N ASP A 103 10.09 16.61 -17.21
CA ASP A 103 9.35 16.85 -18.45
C ASP A 103 7.83 16.87 -18.22
N PHE A 104 7.32 16.00 -17.34
CA PHE A 104 5.92 16.03 -16.92
C PHE A 104 5.57 17.36 -16.22
N PHE A 105 6.41 17.79 -15.26
CA PHE A 105 6.21 19.04 -14.53
C PHE A 105 6.19 20.28 -15.45
N PHE A 106 7.07 20.32 -16.46
CA PHE A 106 7.09 21.40 -17.45
C PHE A 106 6.03 21.24 -18.56
N GLY A 107 5.19 20.22 -18.51
CA GLY A 107 4.15 19.97 -19.51
C GLY A 107 4.68 19.57 -20.89
N ARG A 108 5.92 19.06 -20.96
CA ARG A 108 6.47 18.46 -22.20
C ARG A 108 5.89 17.07 -22.45
N THR A 109 5.49 16.37 -21.39
CA THR A 109 4.71 15.13 -21.45
C THR A 109 3.42 15.27 -20.65
N SER A 110 2.36 14.61 -21.10
CA SER A 110 1.04 14.62 -20.44
C SER A 110 0.81 13.43 -19.50
N SER A 111 1.76 12.50 -19.46
CA SER A 111 1.70 11.28 -18.67
C SER A 111 3.11 10.77 -18.37
N LEU A 112 3.23 10.07 -17.25
CA LEU A 112 4.41 9.29 -16.87
C LEU A 112 4.23 7.85 -17.33
#